data_AF-A0A9D8BH00-F1
#
_entry.id   AF-A0A9D8BH00-F1
#
_cell.length_a   1.000
_cell.length_b   1.000
_cell.length_c   1.000
_cell.angle_alpha   90.00
_cell.angle_beta   90.00
_cell.angle_gamma   90.00
#
_symmetry.space_group_name_H-M   'P 1'
#
loop_
_entity.id
_entity.type
_entity.pdbx_description
1 polymer ?
#
loop_
_entity_poly.entity_id
_entity_poly.type
_entity_poly.pdbx_seq_one_letter_code
_entity_poly.pdbx_strand_id
1 'polypeptide(L)'
;MRYYYLAASLMPLEFGDISELNFLELVDKYSLSLTEASMKALQVVRLYFDLENLRQTLASGSEPLFFDTKGNLSQQELKEALEQRVFFAEYVYDFLDSYKTPKEAYQHFPSLLSTYYQKESEKAEGFLKEYLEFERGWRLIATGYRAKKEKKDVVKELEFEDPKDPLVAAVLSQKDSPHFEAPFGYEELQEMLLTSKNKPMYQYRQLAEFRFRKVREMVASKSFSLDYLLSYAIRVIILEDLHKLSAGKGSEILNSIVKDSA
;
A
#
# COMPACT_ATOMS: atom_id res chain seq x y z
N MET A 1 10.42 16.37 22.99
CA MET A 1 11.49 15.51 23.55
C MET A 1 11.38 14.04 23.16
N ARG A 2 10.20 13.38 23.14
CA ARG A 2 10.10 11.92 22.91
C ARG A 2 10.59 11.43 21.53
N TYR A 3 10.33 12.17 20.45
CA TYR A 3 10.75 11.76 19.09
C TYR A 3 12.26 11.77 18.87
N TYR A 4 13.01 12.63 19.57
CA TYR A 4 14.46 12.75 19.42
C TYR A 4 15.18 11.46 19.83
N TYR A 5 14.86 10.93 21.01
CA TYR A 5 15.46 9.70 21.51
C TYR A 5 15.12 8.51 20.63
N LEU A 6 13.86 8.41 20.21
CA LEU A 6 13.41 7.32 19.35
C LEU A 6 14.11 7.38 18.00
N ALA A 7 14.07 8.52 17.31
CA ALA A 7 14.71 8.69 16.00
C ALA A 7 16.24 8.54 16.06
N ALA A 8 16.90 8.99 17.13
CA ALA A 8 18.34 8.78 17.32
C ALA A 8 18.72 7.32 17.60
N SER A 9 17.77 6.50 18.09
CA SER A 9 17.98 5.08 18.36
C SER A 9 17.71 4.17 17.15
N LEU A 10 17.26 4.74 16.03
CA LEU A 10 16.97 4.01 14.80
C LEU A 10 18.17 4.10 13.86
N MET A 11 18.64 2.94 13.40
CA MET A 11 19.72 2.87 12.41
C MET A 11 19.24 3.41 11.07
N PRO A 12 20.07 4.14 10.30
CA PRO A 12 19.70 4.55 8.95
C PRO A 12 19.31 3.34 8.08
N LEU A 13 18.27 3.51 7.27
CA LEU A 13 17.83 2.49 6.31
C LEU A 13 18.31 2.86 4.91
N GLU A 14 18.98 1.94 4.24
CA GLU A 14 19.23 2.00 2.80
C GLU A 14 18.43 0.95 2.04
N PHE A 15 18.19 1.20 0.75
CA PHE A 15 17.38 0.31 -0.05
C PHE A 15 18.11 -1.02 -0.31
N GLY A 16 17.43 -2.13 -0.05
CA GLY A 16 17.96 -3.48 -0.22
C GLY A 16 18.59 -4.07 1.05
N ASP A 17 18.82 -3.26 2.08
CA ASP A 17 19.30 -3.74 3.37
C ASP A 17 18.21 -4.50 4.14
N ILE A 18 18.64 -5.38 5.04
CA ILE A 18 17.75 -6.00 6.02
C ILE A 18 17.64 -5.03 7.20
N SER A 19 16.42 -4.59 7.50
CA SER A 19 16.16 -3.76 8.69
C SER A 19 16.51 -4.54 9.95
N GLU A 20 17.22 -3.93 10.90
CA GLU A 20 17.54 -4.54 12.19
C GLU A 20 16.29 -4.90 13.00
N LEU A 21 15.26 -4.06 12.90
CA LEU A 21 13.96 -4.29 13.51
C LEU A 21 12.97 -4.67 12.42
N ASN A 22 12.22 -5.73 12.65
CA ASN A 22 11.04 -5.99 11.86
C ASN A 22 9.91 -5.00 12.21
N PHE A 23 8.89 -4.90 11.38
CA PHE A 23 7.83 -3.91 11.53
C PHE A 23 7.06 -4.09 12.86
N LEU A 24 6.85 -5.33 13.31
CA LEU A 24 6.14 -5.57 14.57
C LEU A 24 6.99 -5.12 15.77
N GLU A 25 8.28 -5.43 15.77
CA GLU A 25 9.23 -4.95 16.79
C GLU A 25 9.30 -3.42 16.81
N LEU A 26 9.23 -2.79 15.63
CA LEU A 26 9.19 -1.34 15.52
C LEU A 26 7.89 -0.76 16.11
N VAL A 27 6.73 -1.39 15.82
CA VAL A 27 5.43 -1.00 16.40
C VAL A 27 5.46 -1.13 17.92
N ASP A 28 6.03 -2.20 18.47
CA ASP A 28 6.19 -2.38 19.92
C ASP A 28 7.08 -1.30 20.52
N LYS A 29 8.21 -0.99 19.87
CA LYS A 29 9.08 0.10 20.30
C LYS A 29 8.35 1.45 20.27
N TYR A 30 7.52 1.68 19.26
CA TYR A 30 6.74 2.91 19.11
C TYR A 30 5.64 2.99 20.16
N SER A 31 4.94 1.90 20.46
CA SER A 31 3.85 1.89 21.46
C SER A 31 4.34 2.22 22.87
N LEU A 32 5.57 1.83 23.21
CA LEU A 32 6.21 2.16 24.49
C LEU A 32 6.68 3.63 24.58
N SER A 33 6.88 4.29 23.44
CA SER A 33 7.58 5.59 23.37
C SER A 33 6.69 6.74 22.92
N LEU A 34 5.69 6.47 22.08
CA LEU A 34 4.82 7.44 21.45
C LEU A 34 3.55 7.66 22.26
N THR A 35 2.89 8.80 22.04
CA THR A 35 1.56 9.04 22.62
C THR A 35 0.50 8.33 21.79
N GLU A 36 -0.67 8.05 22.38
CA GLU A 36 -1.81 7.49 21.64
C GLU A 36 -2.16 8.35 20.40
N ALA A 37 -2.14 9.68 20.54
CA ALA A 37 -2.39 10.59 19.43
C ALA A 37 -1.36 10.42 18.29
N SER A 38 -0.07 10.25 18.62
CA SER A 38 0.98 9.96 17.63
C SER A 38 0.80 8.59 16.97
N MET A 39 0.34 7.60 17.73
CA MET A 39 0.11 6.24 17.23
C MET A 39 -1.05 6.18 16.24
N LYS A 40 -2.06 7.06 16.36
CA LYS A 40 -3.17 7.14 15.40
C LYS A 40 -2.71 7.32 13.96
N ALA A 41 -1.67 8.10 13.72
CA ALA A 41 -1.12 8.28 12.37
C ALA A 41 -0.55 6.98 11.80
N LEU A 42 0.11 6.16 12.63
CA LEU A 42 0.59 4.85 12.22
C LEU A 42 -0.56 3.85 12.04
N GLN A 43 -1.62 3.94 12.86
CA GLN A 43 -2.83 3.11 12.71
C GLN A 43 -3.49 3.31 11.35
N VAL A 44 -3.50 4.54 10.82
CA VAL A 44 -3.98 4.81 9.44
C VAL A 44 -3.15 4.06 8.40
N VAL A 45 -1.82 4.07 8.51
CA VAL A 45 -0.95 3.28 7.61
C VAL A 45 -1.24 1.78 7.73
N ARG A 46 -1.43 1.30 8.96
CA ARG A 46 -1.73 -0.13 9.25
C ARG A 46 -3.11 -0.54 8.74
N LEU A 47 -4.07 0.38 8.68
CA LEU A 47 -5.43 0.13 8.21
C LEU A 47 -5.44 -0.40 6.78
N TYR A 48 -4.51 0.02 5.92
CA TYR A 48 -4.36 -0.55 4.58
C TYR A 48 -4.19 -2.08 4.62
N PHE A 49 -3.42 -2.62 5.56
CA PHE A 49 -3.21 -4.06 5.69
C PHE A 49 -4.46 -4.76 6.26
N ASP A 50 -5.20 -4.11 7.17
CA ASP A 50 -6.49 -4.64 7.62
C ASP A 50 -7.50 -4.71 6.47
N LEU A 51 -7.50 -3.71 5.58
CA LEU A 51 -8.32 -3.71 4.37
C LEU A 51 -7.88 -4.81 3.40
N GLU A 52 -6.58 -5.03 3.19
CA GLU A 52 -6.11 -6.15 2.37
C GLU A 52 -6.46 -7.51 2.99
N ASN A 53 -6.38 -7.66 4.31
CA ASN A 53 -6.82 -8.87 5.00
C ASN A 53 -8.34 -9.09 4.81
N LEU A 54 -9.13 -8.02 4.93
CA LEU A 54 -10.56 -8.05 4.61
C LEU A 54 -10.80 -8.47 3.16
N ARG A 55 -10.04 -7.93 2.20
CA ARG A 55 -10.14 -8.32 0.78
C ARG A 55 -9.93 -9.83 0.61
N GLN A 56 -8.96 -10.40 1.31
CA GLN A 56 -8.69 -11.84 1.26
C GLN A 56 -9.82 -12.68 1.88
N THR A 57 -10.41 -12.22 2.99
CA THR A 57 -11.62 -12.82 3.57
C THR A 57 -12.81 -12.78 2.61
N LEU A 58 -13.02 -11.65 1.93
CA LEU A 58 -14.08 -11.52 0.93
C LEU A 58 -13.85 -12.45 -0.28
N ALA A 59 -12.59 -12.61 -0.69
CA ALA A 59 -12.20 -13.47 -1.81
C ALA A 59 -12.45 -14.96 -1.50
N SER A 60 -12.10 -15.41 -0.28
CA SER A 60 -12.30 -16.81 0.14
C SER A 60 -13.73 -17.09 0.59
N GLY A 61 -14.49 -16.05 0.97
CA GLY A 61 -15.80 -16.17 1.62
C GLY A 61 -15.73 -16.69 3.06
N SER A 62 -14.53 -16.81 3.63
CA SER A 62 -14.29 -17.28 5.00
C SER A 62 -12.97 -16.70 5.54
N GLU A 63 -12.14 -17.49 6.21
CA GLU A 63 -10.85 -17.00 6.71
C GLU A 63 -9.90 -16.68 5.54
N PRO A 64 -9.01 -15.67 5.70
CA PRO A 64 -8.11 -15.27 4.63
C PRO A 64 -7.03 -16.34 4.42
N LEU A 65 -6.69 -16.63 3.16
CA LEU A 65 -5.64 -17.61 2.82
C LEU A 65 -4.26 -17.21 3.34
N PHE A 66 -4.03 -15.91 3.48
CA PHE A 66 -2.85 -15.31 4.07
C PHE A 66 -3.29 -14.11 4.89
N PHE A 67 -2.74 -13.98 6.10
CA PHE A 67 -3.03 -12.87 7.01
C PHE A 67 -1.77 -12.03 7.21
N ASP A 68 -1.81 -10.75 6.81
CA ASP A 68 -0.71 -9.83 7.07
C ASP A 68 -0.85 -9.24 8.48
N THR A 69 0.10 -9.57 9.34
CA THR A 69 0.14 -9.14 10.74
C THR A 69 0.51 -7.68 10.93
N LYS A 70 0.86 -6.95 9.86
CA LYS A 70 1.14 -5.50 9.92
C LYS A 70 -0.11 -4.66 10.21
N GLY A 71 -1.30 -5.22 9.98
CA GLY A 71 -2.58 -4.58 10.28
C GLY A 71 -2.75 -4.20 11.75
N ASN A 72 -3.77 -3.40 12.05
CA ASN A 72 -4.15 -3.09 13.44
C ASN A 72 -4.82 -4.26 14.13
N LEU A 73 -5.47 -5.14 13.35
CA LEU A 73 -6.26 -6.24 13.87
C LEU A 73 -5.50 -7.55 13.78
N SER A 74 -5.66 -8.39 14.81
CA SER A 74 -5.42 -9.82 14.72
C SER A 74 -6.51 -10.49 13.88
N GLN A 75 -6.29 -11.75 13.50
CA GLN A 75 -7.28 -12.53 12.77
C GLN A 75 -8.60 -12.69 13.56
N GLN A 76 -8.50 -12.84 14.89
CA GLN A 76 -9.68 -12.93 15.76
C GLN A 76 -10.42 -11.59 15.84
N GLU A 77 -9.69 -10.48 15.95
CA GLU A 77 -10.30 -9.14 15.95
C GLU A 77 -10.92 -8.80 14.59
N LEU A 78 -10.34 -9.24 13.46
CA LEU A 78 -10.97 -9.08 12.15
C LEU A 78 -12.31 -9.83 12.07
N LYS A 79 -12.37 -11.04 12.62
CA LYS A 79 -13.62 -11.80 12.69
C LYS A 79 -14.66 -11.08 13.54
N GLU A 80 -14.26 -10.63 14.72
CA GLU A 80 -15.11 -9.83 15.61
C GLU A 80 -15.57 -8.52 14.94
N ALA A 81 -14.68 -7.87 14.18
CA ALA A 81 -15.00 -6.65 13.44
C ALA A 81 -16.14 -6.86 12.44
N LEU A 82 -16.21 -8.03 11.81
CA LEU A 82 -17.24 -8.38 10.83
C LEU A 82 -18.55 -8.85 11.48
N GLU A 83 -18.47 -9.57 12.60
CA GLU A 83 -19.63 -10.07 13.32
C GLU A 83 -20.34 -8.99 14.14
N GLN A 84 -19.57 -8.14 14.83
CA GLN A 84 -20.07 -7.14 15.78
C GLN A 84 -20.04 -5.71 15.24
N ARG A 85 -19.45 -5.48 14.06
CA ARG A 85 -19.30 -4.16 13.43
C ARG A 85 -18.52 -3.16 14.31
N VAL A 86 -17.37 -3.61 14.79
CA VAL A 86 -16.43 -2.85 15.64
C VAL A 86 -15.03 -2.76 15.03
N PHE A 87 -14.20 -1.83 15.51
CA PHE A 87 -12.82 -1.56 15.07
C PHE A 87 -12.66 -0.79 13.75
N PHE A 88 -13.43 -1.08 12.69
CA PHE A 88 -13.34 -0.31 11.45
C PHE A 88 -14.06 1.04 11.52
N ALA A 89 -13.66 1.96 10.65
CA ALA A 89 -14.42 3.16 10.39
C ALA A 89 -15.74 2.83 9.65
N GLU A 90 -16.76 3.67 9.87
CA GLU A 90 -18.12 3.47 9.34
C GLU A 90 -18.16 3.21 7.83
N TYR A 91 -17.30 3.88 7.05
CA TYR A 91 -17.26 3.72 5.60
C TYR A 91 -16.92 2.29 5.13
N VAL A 92 -16.23 1.51 5.97
CA VAL A 92 -15.95 0.08 5.67
C VAL A 92 -17.24 -0.72 5.77
N TYR A 93 -18.06 -0.42 6.77
CA TYR A 93 -19.35 -1.09 6.96
C TYR A 93 -20.40 -0.66 5.95
N ASP A 94 -20.45 0.62 5.59
CA ASP A 94 -21.30 1.13 4.51
C ASP A 94 -20.99 0.40 3.19
N PHE A 95 -19.71 0.15 2.92
CA PHE A 95 -19.27 -0.63 1.78
C PHE A 95 -19.76 -2.08 1.87
N LEU A 96 -19.58 -2.75 3.02
CA LEU A 96 -20.03 -4.14 3.18
C LEU A 96 -21.55 -4.29 3.03
N ASP A 97 -22.32 -3.33 3.53
CA ASP A 97 -23.78 -3.33 3.43
C ASP A 97 -24.30 -3.08 2.02
N SER A 98 -23.46 -2.49 1.16
CA SER A 98 -23.81 -2.20 -0.24
C SER A 98 -23.89 -3.48 -1.09
N TYR A 99 -23.40 -4.62 -0.61
CA TYR A 99 -23.31 -5.87 -1.36
C TYR A 99 -23.92 -7.04 -0.60
N LYS A 100 -24.57 -7.95 -1.33
CA LYS A 100 -25.28 -9.09 -0.71
C LYS A 100 -24.39 -10.27 -0.40
N THR A 101 -23.26 -10.37 -1.09
CA THR A 101 -22.36 -11.53 -0.98
C THR A 101 -20.90 -11.10 -0.87
N PRO A 102 -20.04 -11.88 -0.18
CA PRO A 102 -18.61 -11.60 -0.11
C PRO A 102 -17.94 -11.50 -1.49
N LYS A 103 -18.37 -12.31 -2.45
CA LYS A 103 -17.87 -12.30 -3.82
C LYS A 103 -18.19 -11.00 -4.56
N GLU A 104 -19.39 -10.46 -4.37
CA GLU A 104 -19.81 -9.19 -4.96
C GLU A 104 -19.02 -8.03 -4.35
N ALA A 105 -18.88 -8.01 -3.02
CA ALA A 105 -18.03 -7.04 -2.32
C ALA A 105 -16.57 -7.13 -2.79
N TYR A 106 -16.01 -8.33 -2.94
CA TYR A 106 -14.66 -8.52 -3.47
C TYR A 106 -14.45 -7.89 -4.85
N GLN A 107 -15.44 -8.01 -5.75
CA GLN A 107 -15.36 -7.40 -7.10
C GLN A 107 -15.37 -5.87 -7.06
N HIS A 108 -16.06 -5.29 -6.09
CA HIS A 108 -16.16 -3.83 -5.91
C HIS A 108 -15.17 -3.27 -4.90
N PHE A 109 -14.28 -4.11 -4.35
CA PHE A 109 -13.29 -3.71 -3.36
C PHE A 109 -12.44 -2.47 -3.74
N PRO A 110 -12.12 -2.22 -5.02
CA PRO A 110 -11.46 -0.97 -5.41
C PRO A 110 -12.20 0.31 -4.95
N SER A 111 -13.54 0.28 -4.84
CA SER A 111 -14.31 1.41 -4.28
C SER A 111 -14.01 1.68 -2.81
N LEU A 112 -13.80 0.63 -2.01
CA LEU A 112 -13.41 0.77 -0.61
C LEU A 112 -12.01 1.35 -0.48
N LEU A 113 -11.07 0.91 -1.32
CA LEU A 113 -9.71 1.48 -1.34
C LEU A 113 -9.71 2.94 -1.77
N SER A 114 -10.48 3.31 -2.80
CA SER A 114 -10.62 4.72 -3.21
C SER A 114 -11.19 5.56 -2.06
N THR A 115 -12.25 5.07 -1.41
CA THR A 115 -12.85 5.73 -0.24
C THR A 115 -11.87 5.89 0.93
N TYR A 116 -11.07 4.86 1.21
CA TYR A 116 -10.02 4.91 2.24
C TYR A 116 -9.00 6.01 1.95
N TYR A 117 -8.42 6.02 0.74
CA TYR A 117 -7.43 7.05 0.40
C TYR A 117 -8.03 8.45 0.41
N GLN A 118 -9.27 8.61 -0.08
CA GLN A 118 -9.96 9.90 -0.03
C GLN A 118 -10.20 10.35 1.42
N LYS A 119 -10.95 9.57 2.21
CA LYS A 119 -11.37 9.98 3.55
C LYS A 119 -10.20 10.13 4.52
N GLU A 120 -9.19 9.27 4.43
CA GLU A 120 -8.05 9.33 5.35
C GLU A 120 -7.03 10.41 4.94
N SER A 121 -6.86 10.71 3.65
CA SER A 121 -6.02 11.84 3.22
C SER A 121 -6.66 13.20 3.54
N GLU A 122 -7.99 13.33 3.46
CA GLU A 122 -8.72 14.55 3.83
C GLU A 122 -8.54 14.92 5.31
N LYS A 123 -8.46 13.90 6.19
CA LYS A 123 -8.26 14.07 7.64
C LYS A 123 -6.79 14.19 8.04
N ALA A 124 -5.89 13.67 7.21
CA ALA A 124 -4.47 13.65 7.50
C ALA A 124 -3.81 15.01 7.26
N GLU A 125 -2.67 15.22 7.91
CA GLU A 125 -1.83 16.40 7.74
C GLU A 125 -0.37 15.98 7.59
N GLY A 126 0.47 16.91 7.14
CA GLY A 126 1.91 16.72 7.02
C GLY A 126 2.28 15.51 6.17
N PHE A 127 3.26 14.73 6.64
CA PHE A 127 3.75 13.56 5.91
C PHE A 127 2.68 12.50 5.63
N LEU A 128 1.76 12.24 6.56
CA LEU A 128 0.76 11.17 6.38
C LEU A 128 -0.15 11.47 5.19
N LYS A 129 -0.59 12.72 5.04
CA LYS A 129 -1.39 13.14 3.89
C LYS A 129 -0.64 12.97 2.59
N GLU A 130 0.59 13.50 2.53
CA GLU A 130 1.46 13.41 1.36
C GLU A 130 1.74 11.95 0.98
N TYR A 131 1.93 11.07 1.96
CA TYR A 131 2.11 9.63 1.75
C TYR A 131 0.86 8.95 1.19
N LEU A 132 -0.33 9.25 1.71
CA LEU A 132 -1.59 8.66 1.23
C LEU A 132 -1.90 9.10 -0.22
N GLU A 133 -1.69 10.38 -0.52
CA GLU A 133 -1.82 10.93 -1.87
C GLU A 133 -0.81 10.29 -2.84
N PHE A 134 0.44 10.13 -2.41
CA PHE A 134 1.47 9.43 -3.17
C PHE A 134 1.11 7.97 -3.44
N GLU A 135 0.70 7.22 -2.40
CA GLU A 135 0.34 5.81 -2.51
C GLU A 135 -0.83 5.59 -3.47
N ARG A 136 -1.87 6.41 -3.37
CA ARG A 136 -2.98 6.38 -4.33
C ARG A 136 -2.49 6.74 -5.73
N GLY A 137 -1.70 7.81 -5.84
CA GLY A 137 -1.30 8.36 -7.12
C GLY A 137 -0.48 7.39 -7.96
N TRP A 138 0.56 6.74 -7.40
CA TRP A 138 1.33 5.77 -8.18
C TRP A 138 0.50 4.56 -8.60
N ARG A 139 -0.48 4.14 -7.78
CA ARG A 139 -1.40 3.04 -8.11
C ARG A 139 -2.29 3.39 -9.29
N LEU A 140 -2.84 4.59 -9.32
CA LEU A 140 -3.64 5.08 -10.45
C LEU A 140 -2.82 5.07 -11.75
N ILE A 141 -1.58 5.55 -11.70
CA ILE A 141 -0.68 5.52 -12.86
C ILE A 141 -0.36 4.09 -13.30
N ALA A 142 -0.04 3.21 -12.35
CA ALA A 142 0.22 1.80 -12.65
C ALA A 142 -1.02 1.10 -13.24
N THR A 143 -2.22 1.40 -12.75
CA THR A 143 -3.49 0.87 -13.26
C THR A 143 -3.72 1.35 -14.70
N GLY A 144 -3.61 2.64 -14.97
CA GLY A 144 -3.75 3.20 -16.33
C GLY A 144 -2.75 2.58 -17.31
N TYR A 145 -1.47 2.49 -16.91
CA TYR A 145 -0.44 1.83 -17.70
C TYR A 145 -0.76 0.37 -18.00
N ARG A 146 -1.14 -0.41 -16.99
CA ARG A 146 -1.46 -1.84 -17.15
C ARG A 146 -2.70 -2.05 -18.01
N ALA A 147 -3.75 -1.26 -17.79
CA ALA A 147 -4.96 -1.32 -18.60
C ALA A 147 -4.65 -1.12 -20.08
N LYS A 148 -3.81 -0.13 -20.43
CA LYS A 148 -3.35 0.09 -21.81
C LYS A 148 -2.52 -1.06 -22.34
N LYS A 149 -1.54 -1.54 -21.57
CA LYS A 149 -0.68 -2.66 -21.95
C LYS A 149 -1.49 -3.94 -22.22
N GLU A 150 -2.52 -4.19 -21.41
CA GLU A 150 -3.37 -5.38 -21.45
C GLU A 150 -4.62 -5.21 -22.33
N LYS A 151 -4.78 -4.06 -22.98
CA LYS A 151 -5.95 -3.70 -23.80
C LYS A 151 -7.28 -3.81 -23.03
N LYS A 152 -7.28 -3.46 -21.75
CA LYS A 152 -8.48 -3.32 -20.92
C LYS A 152 -9.05 -1.92 -21.02
N ASP A 153 -10.33 -1.79 -20.70
CA ASP A 153 -11.01 -0.49 -20.65
C ASP A 153 -10.59 0.30 -19.42
N VAL A 154 -9.83 1.37 -19.63
CA VAL A 154 -9.34 2.26 -18.56
C VAL A 154 -10.51 2.90 -17.78
N VAL A 155 -11.64 3.19 -18.44
CA VAL A 155 -12.79 3.79 -17.78
C VAL A 155 -13.37 2.82 -16.76
N LYS A 156 -13.43 1.54 -17.11
CA LYS A 156 -13.88 0.48 -16.21
C LYS A 156 -12.92 0.27 -15.04
N GLU A 157 -11.62 0.25 -15.30
CA GLU A 157 -10.60 0.06 -14.24
C GLU A 157 -10.56 1.21 -13.22
N LEU A 158 -11.07 2.39 -13.57
CA LEU A 158 -11.14 3.58 -12.72
C LEU A 158 -12.59 3.98 -12.38
N GLU A 159 -13.55 3.06 -12.51
CA GLU A 159 -14.99 3.39 -12.37
C GLU A 159 -15.39 3.91 -10.99
N PHE A 160 -14.59 3.62 -9.96
CA PHE A 160 -14.84 4.03 -8.58
C PHE A 160 -14.05 5.28 -8.16
N GLU A 161 -13.23 5.84 -9.04
CA GLU A 161 -12.44 7.04 -8.75
C GLU A 161 -13.21 8.30 -9.16
N ASP A 162 -12.97 9.43 -8.48
CA ASP A 162 -13.58 10.71 -8.85
C ASP A 162 -13.01 11.21 -10.20
N PRO A 163 -13.80 11.31 -11.29
CA PRO A 163 -13.31 11.79 -12.57
C PRO A 163 -12.95 13.28 -12.58
N LYS A 164 -13.29 14.04 -11.52
CA LYS A 164 -12.89 15.44 -11.36
C LYS A 164 -11.51 15.59 -10.72
N ASP A 165 -10.99 14.53 -10.11
CA ASP A 165 -9.61 14.50 -9.63
C ASP A 165 -8.66 14.72 -10.83
N PRO A 166 -7.74 15.70 -10.77
CA PRO A 166 -6.87 16.02 -11.91
C PRO A 166 -6.02 14.84 -12.40
N LEU A 167 -5.57 13.96 -11.50
CA LEU A 167 -4.77 12.80 -11.84
C LEU A 167 -5.63 11.73 -12.53
N VAL A 168 -6.83 11.47 -12.01
CA VAL A 168 -7.79 10.53 -12.60
C VAL A 168 -8.23 11.03 -13.98
N ALA A 169 -8.60 12.30 -14.09
CA ALA A 169 -8.97 12.94 -15.34
C ALA A 169 -7.85 12.82 -16.40
N ALA A 170 -6.60 13.04 -16.00
CA ALA A 170 -5.45 12.90 -16.90
C ALA A 170 -5.27 11.47 -17.41
N VAL A 171 -5.48 10.44 -16.57
CA VAL A 171 -5.44 9.03 -17.00
C VAL A 171 -6.63 8.70 -17.92
N LEU A 172 -7.85 9.13 -17.56
CA LEU A 172 -9.07 8.88 -18.33
C LEU A 172 -9.05 9.55 -19.70
N SER A 173 -8.44 10.74 -19.82
CA SER A 173 -8.31 11.47 -21.09
C SER A 173 -7.58 10.67 -22.17
N GLN A 174 -6.77 9.69 -21.75
CA GLN A 174 -6.00 8.84 -22.64
C GLN A 174 -6.74 7.57 -23.05
N LYS A 175 -8.03 7.38 -22.72
CA LYS A 175 -8.78 6.14 -23.00
C LYS A 175 -8.71 5.65 -24.45
N ASP A 176 -8.62 6.57 -25.41
CA ASP A 176 -8.54 6.26 -26.85
C ASP A 176 -7.10 6.30 -27.40
N SER A 177 -6.12 6.72 -26.58
CA SER A 177 -4.70 6.76 -26.97
C SER A 177 -4.11 5.35 -27.15
N PRO A 178 -3.27 5.10 -28.18
CA PRO A 178 -2.58 3.82 -28.34
C PRO A 178 -1.48 3.59 -27.31
N HIS A 179 -1.01 4.65 -26.65
CA HIS A 179 0.09 4.62 -25.69
C HIS A 179 -0.32 5.31 -24.39
N PHE A 180 0.28 4.86 -23.28
CA PHE A 180 0.12 5.49 -21.98
C PHE A 180 1.26 6.49 -21.74
N GLU A 181 0.89 7.71 -21.38
CA GLU A 181 1.78 8.78 -20.95
C GLU A 181 1.42 9.17 -19.52
N ALA A 182 2.38 9.13 -18.61
CA ALA A 182 2.14 9.50 -17.23
C ALA A 182 1.91 11.03 -17.14
N PRO A 183 0.95 11.47 -16.33
CA PRO A 183 0.78 12.87 -15.97
C PRO A 183 2.03 13.46 -15.31
N PHE A 184 2.09 14.79 -15.29
CA PHE A 184 3.20 15.54 -14.70
C PHE A 184 3.54 15.07 -13.27
N GLY A 185 4.82 14.87 -12.98
CA GLY A 185 5.31 14.40 -11.69
C GLY A 185 5.45 12.87 -11.56
N TYR A 186 5.02 12.11 -12.57
CA TYR A 186 5.10 10.65 -12.63
C TYR A 186 5.96 10.13 -13.81
N GLU A 187 6.77 10.99 -14.42
CA GLU A 187 7.63 10.64 -15.56
C GLU A 187 8.60 9.52 -15.22
N GLU A 188 9.22 9.60 -14.03
CA GLU A 188 10.14 8.57 -13.54
C GLU A 188 9.43 7.21 -13.35
N LEU A 189 8.19 7.22 -12.86
CA LEU A 189 7.38 6.01 -12.70
C LEU A 189 7.07 5.38 -14.06
N GLN A 190 6.74 6.19 -15.07
CA GLN A 190 6.52 5.71 -16.43
C GLN A 190 7.78 5.08 -17.01
N GLU A 191 8.93 5.75 -16.92
CA GLU A 191 10.20 5.23 -17.42
C GLU A 191 10.52 3.87 -16.78
N MET A 192 10.35 3.76 -15.46
CA MET A 192 10.50 2.50 -14.74
C MET A 192 9.53 1.42 -15.25
N LEU A 193 8.25 1.74 -15.43
CA LEU A 193 7.24 0.79 -15.91
C LEU A 193 7.51 0.30 -17.34
N LEU A 194 8.04 1.17 -18.20
CA LEU A 194 8.40 0.85 -19.59
C LEU A 194 9.65 -0.03 -19.68
N THR A 195 10.71 0.33 -18.95
CA THR A 195 11.99 -0.40 -18.93
C THR A 195 11.86 -1.80 -18.32
N SER A 196 10.93 -1.97 -17.38
CA SER A 196 10.69 -3.24 -16.67
C SER A 196 9.52 -4.08 -17.21
N LYS A 197 8.88 -3.66 -18.32
CA LYS A 197 7.58 -4.18 -18.79
C LYS A 197 7.42 -5.71 -18.86
N ASN A 198 8.49 -6.45 -19.17
CA ASN A 198 8.44 -7.91 -19.35
C ASN A 198 9.20 -8.67 -18.26
N LYS A 199 9.55 -7.99 -17.16
CA LYS A 199 10.33 -8.56 -16.05
C LYS A 199 9.60 -8.29 -14.74
N PRO A 200 8.54 -9.06 -14.39
CA PRO A 200 7.69 -8.75 -13.24
C PRO A 200 8.44 -8.57 -11.92
N MET A 201 9.44 -9.42 -11.67
CA MET A 201 10.29 -9.30 -10.47
C MET A 201 11.17 -8.06 -10.47
N TYR A 202 11.72 -7.72 -11.62
CA TYR A 202 12.51 -6.51 -11.76
C TYR A 202 11.63 -5.26 -11.60
N GLN A 203 10.44 -5.26 -12.20
CA GLN A 203 9.45 -4.20 -12.04
C GLN A 203 9.03 -4.03 -10.57
N TYR A 204 8.79 -5.12 -9.88
CA TYR A 204 8.46 -5.09 -8.45
C TYR A 204 9.59 -4.44 -7.63
N ARG A 205 10.83 -4.88 -7.82
CA ARG A 205 11.99 -4.30 -7.12
C ARG A 205 12.17 -2.82 -7.43
N GLN A 206 12.04 -2.43 -8.69
CA GLN A 206 12.17 -1.03 -9.10
C GLN A 206 11.04 -0.15 -8.53
N LEU A 207 9.81 -0.67 -8.45
CA LEU A 207 8.72 0.03 -7.79
C LEU A 207 8.94 0.16 -6.28
N ALA A 208 9.47 -0.88 -5.62
CA ALA A 208 9.84 -0.82 -4.21
C ALA A 208 10.93 0.25 -3.97
N GLU A 209 11.95 0.32 -4.84
CA GLU A 209 13.01 1.32 -4.79
C GLU A 209 12.47 2.75 -4.96
N PHE A 210 11.63 2.95 -5.98
CA PHE A 210 10.94 4.22 -6.23
C PHE A 210 10.14 4.67 -5.00
N ARG A 211 9.31 3.78 -4.44
CA ARG A 211 8.53 4.07 -3.23
C ARG A 211 9.41 4.39 -2.04
N PHE A 212 10.45 3.58 -1.80
CA PHE A 212 11.38 3.78 -0.69
C PHE A 212 12.04 5.17 -0.75
N ARG A 213 12.54 5.54 -1.94
CA ARG A 213 13.19 6.83 -2.16
C ARG A 213 12.23 8.00 -2.03
N LYS A 214 11.04 7.93 -2.63
CA LYS A 214 10.02 8.99 -2.51
C LYS A 214 9.60 9.21 -1.06
N VAL A 215 9.36 8.14 -0.30
CA VAL A 215 9.03 8.22 1.13
C VAL A 215 10.17 8.83 1.96
N ARG A 216 11.43 8.61 1.58
CA ARG A 216 12.60 9.25 2.21
C ARG A 216 12.67 10.74 1.89
N GLU A 217 12.41 11.13 0.63
CA GLU A 217 12.47 12.51 0.16
C GLU A 217 11.47 13.42 0.89
N MET A 218 10.24 12.94 1.16
CA MET A 218 9.17 13.69 1.86
C MET A 218 9.57 14.19 3.26
N VAL A 219 10.58 13.57 3.88
CA VAL A 219 11.03 13.88 5.26
C VAL A 219 12.48 14.34 5.34
N ALA A 220 13.11 14.66 4.21
CA ALA A 220 14.54 14.98 4.15
C ALA A 220 14.97 16.12 5.11
N SER A 221 14.08 17.09 5.37
CA SER A 221 14.32 18.21 6.28
C SER A 221 13.69 18.05 7.67
N LYS A 222 12.98 16.94 7.94
CA LYS A 222 12.15 16.75 9.13
C LYS A 222 12.75 15.77 10.13
N SER A 223 14.06 15.82 10.36
CA SER A 223 14.73 14.96 11.35
C SER A 223 14.09 15.10 12.73
N PHE A 224 13.97 13.99 13.47
CA PHE A 224 13.43 13.94 14.84
C PHE A 224 11.94 14.36 14.98
N SER A 225 11.12 14.08 13.97
CA SER A 225 9.68 14.36 13.96
C SER A 225 8.84 13.08 13.90
N LEU A 226 7.53 13.19 14.13
CA LEU A 226 6.60 12.08 13.85
C LEU A 226 6.63 11.70 12.37
N ASP A 227 6.71 12.67 11.47
CA ASP A 227 6.84 12.46 10.03
C ASP A 227 8.02 11.53 9.70
N TYR A 228 9.19 11.79 10.30
CA TYR A 228 10.36 10.94 10.14
C TYR A 228 10.10 9.50 10.62
N LEU A 229 9.46 9.33 11.77
CA LEU A 229 9.15 8.02 12.34
C LEU A 229 8.14 7.23 11.50
N LEU A 230 7.14 7.90 10.91
CA LEU A 230 6.18 7.30 9.99
C LEU A 230 6.87 6.88 8.68
N SER A 231 7.67 7.78 8.08
CA SER A 231 8.49 7.48 6.90
C SER A 231 9.43 6.31 7.15
N TYR A 232 10.04 6.23 8.33
CA TYR A 232 10.88 5.10 8.73
C TYR A 232 10.08 3.79 8.75
N ALA A 233 8.93 3.79 9.42
CA ALA A 233 8.08 2.60 9.52
C ALA A 233 7.61 2.08 8.15
N ILE A 234 7.20 2.98 7.25
CA ILE A 234 6.84 2.65 5.87
C ILE A 234 8.03 2.07 5.10
N ARG A 235 9.23 2.62 5.29
CA ARG A 235 10.44 2.09 4.64
C ARG A 235 10.81 0.70 5.15
N VAL A 236 10.60 0.39 6.44
CA VAL A 236 10.74 -0.97 6.97
C VAL A 236 9.76 -1.91 6.28
N ILE A 237 8.48 -1.53 6.17
CA ILE A 237 7.46 -2.32 5.46
C ILE A 237 7.93 -2.64 4.03
N ILE A 238 8.38 -1.64 3.28
CA ILE A 238 8.82 -1.80 1.88
C ILE A 238 9.99 -2.80 1.79
N LEU A 239 10.98 -2.69 2.68
CA LEU A 239 12.13 -3.60 2.71
C LEU A 239 11.71 -5.02 3.09
N GLU A 240 10.84 -5.19 4.09
CA GLU A 240 10.35 -6.50 4.47
C GLU A 240 9.59 -7.19 3.35
N ASP A 241 8.72 -6.48 2.64
CA ASP A 241 7.96 -7.05 1.53
C ASP A 241 8.89 -7.43 0.37
N LEU A 242 9.96 -6.65 0.14
CA LEU A 242 11.01 -7.00 -0.81
C LEU A 242 11.72 -8.30 -0.42
N HIS A 243 12.10 -8.45 0.85
CA HIS A 243 12.83 -9.61 1.36
C HIS A 243 11.98 -10.88 1.44
N LYS A 244 10.71 -10.75 1.84
CA LYS A 244 9.73 -11.86 1.82
C LYS A 244 9.63 -12.47 0.42
N LEU A 245 9.60 -11.63 -0.61
CA LEU A 245 9.56 -12.09 -2.00
C LEU A 245 10.87 -12.71 -2.47
N SER A 246 12.03 -12.21 -2.04
CA SER A 246 13.31 -12.87 -2.37
C SER A 246 13.47 -14.24 -1.69
N ALA A 247 13.05 -14.36 -0.43
CA ALA A 247 13.11 -15.62 0.32
C ALA A 247 12.09 -16.64 -0.19
N GLY A 248 10.83 -16.23 -0.40
CA GLY A 248 9.77 -17.10 -0.92
C GLY A 248 10.00 -17.53 -2.38
N LYS A 249 10.46 -16.62 -3.25
CA LYS A 249 10.72 -16.97 -4.66
C LYS A 249 12.04 -17.69 -4.88
N GLY A 250 13.02 -17.61 -3.97
CA GLY A 250 14.19 -18.48 -4.04
C GLY A 250 13.78 -19.96 -4.09
N SER A 251 12.86 -20.36 -3.23
CA SER A 251 12.34 -21.74 -3.16
C SER A 251 11.36 -22.08 -4.29
N GLU A 252 10.48 -21.16 -4.70
CA GLU A 252 9.53 -21.43 -5.79
C GLU A 252 10.18 -21.49 -7.17
N ILE A 253 11.16 -20.62 -7.46
CA ILE A 253 11.91 -20.64 -8.73
C ILE A 253 12.76 -21.92 -8.82
N LEU A 254 13.38 -22.36 -7.72
CA LEU A 254 14.07 -23.65 -7.67
C LEU A 254 13.10 -24.82 -7.95
N ASN A 255 11.91 -24.80 -7.36
CA ASN A 255 10.92 -25.87 -7.53
C ASN A 255 10.26 -25.86 -8.92
N SER A 256 10.09 -24.70 -9.57
CA SER A 256 9.58 -24.63 -10.94
C SER A 256 10.64 -25.05 -11.97
N ILE A 257 11.92 -24.74 -11.75
CA ILE A 257 13.02 -25.17 -12.64
C ILE A 257 13.22 -26.69 -12.60
N VAL A 258 13.05 -27.33 -11.43
CA VAL A 258 13.12 -28.80 -11.30
C VAL A 258 11.93 -29.50 -11.97
N LYS A 259 10.77 -28.86 -12.05
CA LYS A 259 9.57 -29.40 -12.73
C LYS A 259 9.58 -29.24 -14.26
N ASP A 260 10.27 -28.23 -14.78
CA ASP A 260 10.44 -28.04 -16.23
C ASP A 260 11.67 -28.81 -16.80
N SER A 261 12.40 -29.53 -15.94
CA SER A 261 13.59 -30.33 -16.29
C SER A 261 13.42 -31.84 -16.02
N ALA A 262 12.19 -32.32 -15.80
CA ALA A 262 11.83 -33.73 -15.59
C ALA A 262 10.65 -34.11 -16.50
#